data_AF-A0A9W7XT71-F1
#
_entry.id   AF-A0A9W7XT71-F1
#
_cell.length_a   1.000
_cell.length_b   1.000
_cell.length_c   1.000
_cell.angle_alpha   90.00
_cell.angle_beta   90.00
_cell.angle_gamma   90.00
#
_symmetry.space_group_name_H-M   'P 1'
#
loop_
_entity.id
_entity.type
_entity.pdbx_description
1 polymer ?
#
loop_
_entity_poly.entity_id
_entity_poly.type
_entity_poly.pdbx_seq_one_letter_code
_entity_poly.pdbx_strand_id
1 'polypeptide(L)'
;MVSALLSREAGEHMPVLWDKSLRVNTVHVTDVARAAIRAADHSRTTKLPVAVFNLSDPGDTTNAALAQAVAQLFAISPSFQSPAINFIAKRLKTEELTEEVNESLLGPWMELLTRHNIANSPLSPYLDREHPYCRLEHCPLSVDGSRIENTPGLDFNYSHPAVSADALRPIIEEFQQV
;
A
#
# COMPACT_ATOMS: atom_id res chain seq x y z
N MET A 1 -6.46 -2.97 1.92
CA MET A 1 -7.01 -4.35 1.86
C MET A 1 -8.24 -4.52 2.74
N VAL A 2 -8.23 -4.17 4.04
CA VAL A 2 -9.43 -4.29 4.91
C VAL A 2 -10.65 -3.54 4.35
N SER A 3 -10.48 -2.28 3.93
CA SER A 3 -11.55 -1.50 3.27
C SER A 3 -12.14 -2.23 2.05
N ALA A 4 -11.30 -2.81 1.19
CA ALA A 4 -11.74 -3.58 0.02
C ALA A 4 -12.64 -4.76 0.41
N LEU A 5 -12.21 -5.51 1.42
CA LEU A 5 -12.94 -6.66 1.91
C LEU A 5 -14.29 -6.26 2.53
N LEU A 6 -14.32 -5.24 3.38
CA LEU A 6 -15.56 -4.73 3.98
C LEU A 6 -16.54 -4.24 2.92
N SER A 7 -16.07 -3.49 1.92
CA SER A 7 -16.92 -3.03 0.81
C SER A 7 -17.47 -4.19 -0.01
N ARG A 8 -16.67 -5.23 -0.27
CA ARG A 8 -17.14 -6.44 -0.96
C ARG A 8 -18.28 -7.12 -0.21
N GLU A 9 -18.15 -7.27 1.10
CA GLU A 9 -19.17 -7.91 1.95
C GLU A 9 -20.44 -7.06 2.09
N ALA A 10 -20.31 -5.73 2.05
CA ALA A 10 -21.43 -4.80 2.04
C ALA A 10 -22.10 -4.65 0.66
N GLY A 11 -21.50 -5.17 -0.41
CA GLY A 11 -21.96 -4.93 -1.79
C GLY A 11 -21.74 -3.49 -2.26
N GLU A 12 -20.76 -2.80 -1.69
CA GLU A 12 -20.43 -1.40 -1.95
C GLU A 12 -19.14 -1.23 -2.77
N HIS A 13 -18.94 -0.02 -3.28
CA HIS A 13 -17.66 0.37 -3.88
C HIS A 13 -16.59 0.57 -2.80
N MET A 14 -15.34 0.22 -3.10
CA MET A 14 -14.22 0.44 -2.18
C MET A 14 -13.93 1.95 -2.06
N PRO A 15 -14.09 2.56 -0.87
CA PRO A 15 -13.73 3.95 -0.68
C PRO A 15 -12.21 4.08 -0.73
N VAL A 16 -11.72 4.97 -1.59
CA VAL A 16 -10.30 5.33 -1.73
C VAL A 16 -10.12 6.74 -1.21
N LEU A 17 -9.24 6.90 -0.23
CA LEU A 17 -8.90 8.22 0.29
C LEU A 17 -7.96 8.94 -0.69
N TRP A 18 -8.04 10.26 -0.68
CA TRP A 18 -7.17 11.17 -1.45
C TRP A 18 -7.39 11.16 -2.96
N ASP A 19 -6.70 12.06 -3.65
CA ASP A 19 -6.85 12.23 -5.09
C ASP A 19 -6.33 11.02 -5.88
N LYS A 20 -6.96 10.77 -7.03
CA LYS A 20 -6.62 9.68 -7.95
C LYS A 20 -5.21 9.78 -8.54
N SER A 21 -4.73 11.01 -8.78
CA SER A 21 -3.45 11.31 -9.42
C SER A 21 -2.30 11.43 -8.42
N LEU A 22 -2.58 11.30 -7.12
CA LEU A 22 -1.56 11.33 -6.07
C LEU A 22 -0.55 10.21 -6.31
N ARG A 23 0.73 10.59 -6.43
CA ARG A 23 1.84 9.65 -6.64
C ARG A 23 2.15 8.93 -5.33
N VAL A 24 2.08 7.61 -5.38
CA VAL A 24 2.32 6.68 -4.27
C VAL A 24 3.20 5.57 -4.79
N ASN A 25 4.45 5.90 -5.12
CA ASN A 25 5.39 4.94 -5.64
C ASN A 25 5.58 3.81 -4.62
N THR A 26 5.62 2.60 -5.13
CA THR A 26 5.70 1.34 -4.38
C THR A 26 6.96 0.59 -4.78
N VAL A 27 7.39 -0.37 -3.97
CA VAL A 27 8.45 -1.31 -4.35
C VAL A 27 8.08 -2.67 -3.82
N HIS A 28 8.16 -3.69 -4.66
CA HIS A 28 7.91 -5.06 -4.21
C HIS A 28 9.01 -5.51 -3.24
N VAL A 29 8.64 -6.20 -2.16
CA VAL A 29 9.59 -6.64 -1.12
C VAL A 29 10.77 -7.44 -1.67
N THR A 30 10.53 -8.29 -2.68
CA THR A 30 11.58 -9.03 -3.38
C THR A 30 12.58 -8.12 -4.06
N ASP A 31 12.13 -7.01 -4.67
CA ASP A 31 13.03 -6.04 -5.30
C ASP A 31 13.80 -5.24 -4.26
N VAL A 32 13.22 -4.94 -3.09
CA VAL A 32 13.95 -4.37 -1.94
C VAL A 32 15.07 -5.30 -1.48
N ALA A 33 14.77 -6.58 -1.29
CA ALA A 33 15.76 -7.57 -0.87
C ALA A 33 16.88 -7.75 -1.92
N ARG A 34 16.51 -7.86 -3.21
CA ARG A 34 17.47 -7.94 -4.31
C ARG A 34 18.34 -6.69 -4.38
N ALA A 35 17.76 -5.51 -4.24
CA ALA A 35 18.49 -4.24 -4.25
C ALA A 35 19.51 -4.15 -3.13
N ALA A 36 19.14 -4.56 -1.90
CA ALA A 36 20.05 -4.57 -0.76
C ALA A 36 21.26 -5.48 -1.01
N ILE A 37 21.04 -6.69 -1.54
CA ILE A 37 22.12 -7.62 -1.89
C ILE A 37 23.03 -7.02 -2.97
N ARG A 38 22.45 -6.48 -4.04
CA ARG A 38 23.21 -5.87 -5.14
C ARG A 38 24.03 -4.68 -4.67
N ALA A 39 23.44 -3.79 -3.85
CA ALA A 39 24.15 -2.64 -3.29
C ALA A 39 25.33 -3.08 -2.43
N ALA A 40 25.16 -4.10 -1.58
CA ALA A 40 26.23 -4.64 -0.74
C ALA A 40 27.38 -5.22 -1.57
N ASP A 41 27.07 -5.98 -2.62
CA ASP A 41 28.09 -6.55 -3.50
C ASP A 41 28.83 -5.49 -4.31
N HIS A 42 28.12 -4.47 -4.79
CA HIS A 42 28.73 -3.34 -5.49
C HIS A 42 29.67 -2.53 -4.57
N SER A 43 29.26 -2.26 -3.32
CA SER A 43 30.13 -1.59 -2.36
C SER A 43 31.41 -2.39 -2.07
N ARG A 44 31.31 -3.72 -2.02
CA ARG A 44 32.46 -4.62 -1.81
C ARG A 44 33.46 -4.57 -2.97
N THR A 45 32.98 -4.51 -4.20
CA THR A 45 33.82 -4.60 -5.41
C THR A 45 34.46 -3.27 -5.79
N THR A 46 33.74 -2.16 -5.61
CA THR A 46 34.16 -0.86 -6.12
C THR A 46 34.99 -0.01 -5.15
N LYS A 47 34.99 -0.34 -3.85
CA LYS A 47 35.63 0.46 -2.77
C LYS A 47 35.26 1.96 -2.81
N LEU A 48 34.10 2.28 -3.37
CA LEU A 48 33.59 3.65 -3.48
C LEU A 48 33.11 4.17 -2.11
N PRO A 49 33.01 5.51 -1.94
CA PRO A 49 32.33 6.09 -0.79
C PRO A 49 30.88 5.58 -0.67
N VAL A 50 30.33 5.68 0.54
CA VAL A 50 28.96 5.24 0.86
C VAL A 50 27.97 5.76 -0.19
N ALA A 51 27.35 4.85 -0.92
CA ALA A 51 26.33 5.16 -1.93
C ALA A 51 24.94 4.98 -1.31
N VAL A 52 24.04 5.92 -1.61
CA VAL A 52 22.64 5.89 -1.18
C VAL A 52 21.76 5.76 -2.42
N PHE A 53 20.90 4.75 -2.41
CA PHE A 53 19.96 4.44 -3.49
C PHE A 53 18.54 4.50 -2.95
N ASN A 54 17.71 5.33 -3.56
CA ASN A 54 16.26 5.24 -3.36
C ASN A 54 15.74 4.08 -4.21
N LEU A 55 14.71 3.41 -3.71
CA LEU A 55 13.95 2.45 -4.47
C LEU A 55 12.56 3.03 -4.74
N SER A 56 12.11 2.92 -5.97
CA SER A 56 10.83 3.45 -6.44
C SER A 56 10.46 2.71 -7.70
N ASP A 57 9.21 2.24 -7.83
CA ASP A 57 8.78 1.58 -9.06
C ASP A 57 8.89 2.54 -10.26
N PRO A 58 9.48 2.11 -11.38
CA PRO A 58 9.55 2.92 -12.60
C PRO A 58 8.17 3.13 -13.26
N GLY A 59 7.16 2.34 -12.87
CA GLY A 59 5.78 2.48 -13.32
C GLY A 59 5.05 3.73 -12.84
N ASP A 60 5.70 4.56 -12.02
CA ASP A 60 5.17 5.78 -11.43
C ASP A 60 3.79 5.61 -10.78
N THR A 61 3.68 4.61 -9.90
CA THR A 61 2.41 4.22 -9.29
C THR A 61 1.64 5.41 -8.70
N THR A 62 0.37 5.54 -9.12
CA THR A 62 -0.61 6.50 -8.58
C THR A 62 -1.59 5.81 -7.64
N ASN A 63 -2.29 6.60 -6.83
CA ASN A 63 -3.30 6.10 -5.90
C ASN A 63 -4.43 5.40 -6.65
N ALA A 64 -4.77 5.85 -7.87
CA ALA A 64 -5.66 5.14 -8.78
C ALA A 64 -5.13 3.77 -9.21
N ALA A 65 -3.87 3.68 -9.64
CA ALA A 65 -3.28 2.43 -10.08
C ALA A 65 -3.23 1.40 -8.93
N LEU A 66 -2.81 1.84 -7.74
CA LEU A 66 -2.80 1.00 -6.54
C LEU A 66 -4.21 0.53 -6.15
N ALA A 67 -5.18 1.44 -6.12
CA ALA A 67 -6.57 1.11 -5.81
C ALA A 67 -7.16 0.12 -6.83
N GLN A 68 -6.85 0.29 -8.12
CA GLN A 68 -7.29 -0.62 -9.17
C GLN A 68 -6.71 -2.02 -8.98
N ALA A 69 -5.42 -2.13 -8.68
CA ALA A 69 -4.75 -3.42 -8.44
C ALA A 69 -5.37 -4.16 -7.24
N VAL A 70 -5.66 -3.44 -6.15
CA VAL A 70 -6.36 -4.02 -4.99
C VAL A 70 -7.80 -4.40 -5.34
N ALA A 71 -8.54 -3.53 -6.03
CA ALA A 71 -9.94 -3.76 -6.36
C ALA A 71 -10.14 -4.99 -7.26
N GLN A 72 -9.21 -5.24 -8.18
CA GLN A 72 -9.18 -6.45 -9.01
C GLN A 72 -9.10 -7.74 -8.18
N LEU A 73 -8.36 -7.75 -7.07
CA LEU A 73 -8.20 -8.93 -6.20
C LEU A 73 -9.50 -9.30 -5.48
N PHE A 74 -10.32 -8.31 -5.16
CA PHE A 74 -11.58 -8.50 -4.43
C PHE A 74 -12.80 -8.49 -5.35
N ALA A 75 -12.61 -8.38 -6.67
CA ALA A 75 -13.67 -8.24 -7.67
C ALA A 75 -14.67 -7.10 -7.34
N ILE A 76 -14.14 -5.97 -6.89
CA ILE A 76 -14.90 -4.74 -6.57
C ILE A 76 -14.39 -3.58 -7.41
N SER A 77 -15.11 -2.46 -7.38
CA SER A 77 -14.70 -1.23 -8.06
C SER A 77 -14.27 -0.16 -7.04
N PRO A 78 -13.16 0.54 -7.26
CA PRO A 78 -12.75 1.66 -6.42
C PRO A 78 -13.67 2.87 -6.64
N SER A 79 -13.90 3.65 -5.59
CA SER A 79 -14.55 4.95 -5.66
C SER A 79 -13.67 6.01 -5.01
N PHE A 80 -13.54 7.16 -5.67
CA PHE A 80 -12.86 8.35 -5.16
C PHE A 80 -13.84 9.43 -4.69
N GLN A 81 -15.15 9.16 -4.83
CA GLN A 81 -16.23 10.06 -4.45
C GLN A 81 -17.35 9.23 -3.82
N SER A 82 -17.36 9.16 -2.49
CA SER A 82 -18.38 8.44 -1.73
C SER A 82 -18.69 9.15 -0.41
N PRO A 83 -19.90 8.95 0.15
CA PRO A 83 -20.21 9.45 1.50
C PRO A 83 -19.21 8.97 2.55
N ALA A 84 -18.74 7.72 2.45
CA ALA A 84 -17.72 7.15 3.34
C ALA A 84 -16.38 7.91 3.24
N ILE A 85 -15.94 8.27 2.03
CA ILE A 85 -14.72 9.09 1.84
C ILE A 85 -14.88 10.46 2.48
N ASN A 86 -16.02 11.13 2.24
CA ASN A 86 -16.29 12.45 2.82
C ASN A 86 -16.34 12.40 4.35
N PHE A 87 -16.88 11.32 4.91
CA PHE A 87 -16.92 11.06 6.34
C PHE A 87 -15.50 10.89 6.90
N ILE A 88 -14.70 9.99 6.32
CA ILE A 88 -13.33 9.72 6.78
C ILE A 88 -12.44 10.95 6.61
N ALA A 89 -12.43 11.59 5.44
CA ALA A 89 -11.57 12.75 5.16
C ALA A 89 -11.87 13.97 6.07
N LYS A 90 -13.14 14.18 6.47
CA LYS A 90 -13.48 15.23 7.44
C LYS A 90 -12.94 14.91 8.83
N ARG A 91 -12.88 13.64 9.20
CA ARG A 91 -12.59 13.16 10.55
C ARG A 91 -11.13 12.76 10.78
N LEU A 92 -10.32 12.59 9.75
CA LEU A 92 -8.87 12.47 9.89
C LEU A 92 -8.17 13.78 10.33
N LYS A 93 -8.93 14.87 10.52
CA LYS A 93 -8.42 16.22 10.86
C LYS A 93 -8.08 16.43 12.34
N THR A 94 -8.57 15.59 13.25
CA THR A 94 -8.19 15.60 14.69
C THR A 94 -8.12 14.18 15.24
N GLU A 95 -7.38 13.96 16.33
CA GLU A 95 -7.24 12.63 16.98
C GLU A 95 -8.58 12.07 17.45
N GLU A 96 -9.37 12.88 18.18
CA GLU A 96 -10.72 12.50 18.64
C GLU A 96 -11.65 12.05 17.50
N LEU A 97 -11.52 12.64 16.31
CA LEU A 97 -12.36 12.27 15.16
C LEU A 97 -11.89 10.99 14.46
N THR A 98 -10.64 10.60 14.65
CA THR A 98 -10.10 9.35 14.10
C THR A 98 -10.65 8.13 14.85
N GLU A 99 -10.92 8.27 16.15
CA GLU A 99 -11.61 7.26 16.96
C GLU A 99 -13.00 6.93 16.39
N GLU A 100 -13.79 7.93 16.01
CA GLU A 100 -15.11 7.73 15.42
C GLU A 100 -15.07 6.94 14.09
N VAL A 101 -14.01 7.13 13.29
CA VAL A 101 -13.79 6.33 12.07
C VAL A 101 -13.48 4.89 12.45
N ASN A 102 -12.61 4.69 13.43
CA ASN A 102 -12.22 3.36 13.88
C ASN A 102 -13.39 2.57 14.48
N GLU A 103 -14.23 3.21 15.30
CA GLU A 103 -15.46 2.60 15.81
C GLU A 103 -16.40 2.16 14.66
N SER A 104 -16.55 2.99 13.63
CA SER A 104 -17.39 2.68 12.47
C SER A 104 -16.89 1.47 11.66
N LEU A 105 -15.57 1.22 11.64
CA LEU A 105 -14.95 0.10 10.93
C LEU A 105 -14.89 -1.16 11.79
N LEU A 106 -14.75 -1.01 13.12
CA LEU A 106 -14.55 -2.11 14.06
C LEU A 106 -15.76 -3.05 14.11
N GLY A 107 -16.98 -2.52 14.13
CA GLY A 107 -18.21 -3.32 14.13
C GLY A 107 -18.29 -4.29 12.95
N PRO A 108 -18.33 -3.79 11.70
CA PRO A 108 -18.34 -4.63 10.50
C PRO A 108 -17.16 -5.62 10.42
N TRP A 109 -15.98 -5.19 10.89
CA TRP A 109 -14.80 -6.06 10.95
C TRP A 109 -14.99 -7.23 11.92
N MET A 110 -15.46 -6.97 13.14
CA MET A 110 -15.71 -8.02 14.15
C MET A 110 -16.79 -9.00 13.70
N GLU A 111 -17.85 -8.51 13.07
CA GLU A 111 -18.90 -9.35 12.48
C GLU A 111 -18.33 -10.26 11.39
N LEU A 112 -17.46 -9.72 10.54
CA LEU A 112 -16.82 -10.50 9.47
C LEU A 112 -15.91 -11.60 10.03
N LEU A 113 -15.06 -11.25 11.00
CA LEU A 113 -14.20 -12.24 11.67
C LEU A 113 -15.02 -13.34 12.35
N THR A 114 -16.09 -12.97 13.04
CA THR A 114 -17.00 -13.93 13.70
C THR A 114 -17.66 -14.85 12.69
N ARG A 115 -18.16 -14.32 11.57
CA ARG A 115 -18.81 -15.09 10.50
C ARG A 115 -17.86 -16.12 9.89
N HIS A 116 -16.58 -15.79 9.76
CA HIS A 116 -15.56 -16.69 9.21
C HIS A 116 -14.84 -17.52 10.29
N ASN A 117 -15.30 -17.48 11.55
CA ASN A 117 -14.71 -18.20 12.68
C ASN A 117 -13.21 -17.89 12.86
N ILE A 118 -12.82 -16.63 12.62
CA ILE A 118 -11.46 -16.12 12.81
C ILE A 118 -11.39 -15.45 14.18
N ALA A 119 -10.72 -16.09 15.14
CA ALA A 119 -10.59 -15.57 16.50
C ALA A 119 -9.54 -14.45 16.61
N ASN A 120 -8.45 -14.55 15.85
CA ASN A 120 -7.36 -13.59 15.83
C ASN A 120 -6.98 -13.29 14.38
N SER A 121 -6.96 -12.01 14.02
CA SER A 121 -6.50 -11.57 12.71
C SER A 121 -5.16 -10.84 12.84
N PRO A 122 -4.17 -11.11 11.97
CA PRO A 122 -2.95 -10.32 11.89
C PRO A 122 -3.19 -8.91 11.32
N LEU A 123 -4.34 -8.69 10.68
CA LEU A 123 -4.77 -7.39 10.16
C LEU A 123 -5.63 -6.63 11.16
N SER A 124 -5.43 -5.32 11.21
CA SER A 124 -6.24 -4.38 11.99
C SER A 124 -7.03 -3.45 11.06
N PRO A 125 -8.32 -3.18 11.36
CA PRO A 125 -9.11 -2.16 10.64
C PRO A 125 -8.77 -0.74 11.08
N TYR A 126 -7.94 -0.57 12.11
CA TYR A 126 -7.65 0.71 12.74
C TYR A 126 -6.81 1.60 11.81
N LEU A 127 -7.27 2.84 11.64
CA LEU A 127 -6.57 3.92 10.96
C LEU A 127 -6.01 4.87 12.02
N ASP A 128 -4.70 5.09 11.96
CA ASP A 128 -4.01 6.14 12.73
C ASP A 128 -3.82 7.38 11.82
N ARG A 129 -3.79 8.58 12.40
CA ARG A 129 -3.49 9.83 11.67
C ARG A 129 -2.05 9.87 11.19
N GLU A 130 -1.14 9.28 11.95
CA GLU A 130 0.26 9.12 11.59
C GLU A 130 0.51 7.96 10.64
N HIS A 131 -0.53 7.16 10.34
CA HIS A 131 -0.40 6.11 9.36
C HIS A 131 0.02 6.72 8.01
N PRO A 132 1.05 6.18 7.32
CA PRO A 132 1.57 6.75 6.08
C PRO A 132 0.49 6.99 5.02
N TYR A 133 -0.48 6.07 4.91
CA TYR A 133 -1.62 6.24 4.00
C TYR A 133 -2.50 7.43 4.36
N CYS A 134 -2.69 7.77 5.64
CA CYS A 134 -3.46 8.93 6.07
C CYS A 134 -2.73 10.26 5.84
N ARG A 135 -1.40 10.22 5.64
CA ARG A 135 -0.55 11.40 5.45
C ARG A 135 -0.23 11.71 4.00
N LEU A 136 -0.71 10.91 3.04
CA LEU A 136 -0.32 11.02 1.63
C LEU A 136 -0.60 12.38 0.99
N GLU A 137 -1.67 13.08 1.40
CA GLU A 137 -1.98 14.43 0.90
C GLU A 137 -0.89 15.45 1.26
N HIS A 138 -0.22 15.25 2.41
CA HIS A 138 0.83 16.16 2.91
C HIS A 138 2.24 15.63 2.64
N CYS A 139 2.40 14.33 2.46
CA CYS A 139 3.67 13.64 2.22
C CYS A 139 3.48 12.61 1.11
N PRO A 140 3.44 13.04 -0.18
CA PRO A 140 3.35 12.11 -1.28
C PRO A 140 4.60 11.22 -1.31
N LEU A 141 4.39 9.91 -1.44
CA LEU A 141 5.46 8.93 -1.50
C LEU A 141 6.01 8.86 -2.92
N SER A 142 6.68 9.92 -3.35
CA SER A 142 7.30 9.96 -4.67
C SER A 142 8.74 10.41 -4.61
N VAL A 143 9.63 9.52 -5.04
CA VAL A 143 11.08 9.71 -5.04
C VAL A 143 11.67 9.21 -6.35
N ASP A 144 12.77 9.83 -6.77
CA ASP A 144 13.55 9.34 -7.91
C ASP A 144 14.37 8.11 -7.48
N GLY A 145 14.03 6.95 -8.05
CA GLY A 145 14.69 5.67 -7.87
C GLY A 145 15.66 5.29 -8.98
N SER A 146 15.86 6.14 -10.00
CA SER A 146 16.59 5.77 -11.23
C SER A 146 18.08 5.50 -11.01
N ARG A 147 18.66 6.01 -9.92
CA ARG A 147 20.10 5.85 -9.63
C ARG A 147 20.52 4.40 -9.53
N ILE A 148 19.69 3.52 -8.97
CA ILE A 148 20.05 2.11 -8.77
C ILE A 148 20.14 1.34 -10.09
N GLU A 149 19.28 1.66 -11.05
CA GLU A 149 19.28 1.03 -12.38
C GLU A 149 20.43 1.56 -13.25
N ASN A 150 20.77 2.85 -13.09
CA ASN A 150 21.77 3.54 -13.91
C ASN A 150 23.20 3.43 -13.38
N THR A 151 23.44 2.83 -12.21
CA THR A 151 24.78 2.73 -11.62
C THR A 151 25.60 1.60 -12.29
N PRO A 152 26.73 1.92 -12.95
CA PRO A 152 27.53 0.91 -13.64
C PRO A 152 28.05 -0.18 -12.70
N GLY A 153 27.95 -1.44 -13.12
CA GLY A 153 28.42 -2.59 -12.34
C GLY A 153 27.54 -2.95 -11.14
N LEU A 154 26.36 -2.33 -11.00
CA LEU A 154 25.30 -2.77 -10.08
C LEU A 154 24.31 -3.71 -10.80
N ASP A 155 24.05 -3.42 -12.09
CA ASP A 155 23.22 -4.20 -13.01
C ASP A 155 21.86 -4.61 -12.39
N PHE A 156 21.21 -3.67 -11.72
CA PHE A 156 19.93 -3.87 -11.06
C PHE A 156 18.77 -3.54 -12.00
N ASN A 157 17.77 -4.41 -12.03
CA ASN A 157 16.49 -4.18 -12.73
C ASN A 157 15.34 -4.70 -11.85
N TYR A 158 14.27 -3.92 -11.76
CA TYR A 158 13.05 -4.30 -11.04
C TYR A 158 12.40 -5.52 -11.69
N SER A 159 12.13 -6.55 -10.89
CA SER A 159 11.33 -7.71 -11.34
C SER A 159 9.84 -7.40 -11.36
N HIS A 160 9.40 -6.46 -10.51
CA HIS A 160 8.05 -5.93 -10.45
C HIS A 160 8.09 -4.42 -10.72
N PRO A 161 8.22 -4.00 -11.98
CA PRO A 161 8.41 -2.59 -12.35
C PRO A 161 7.19 -1.71 -12.14
N ALA A 162 6.01 -2.30 -11.88
CA ALA A 162 4.77 -1.60 -11.61
C ALA A 162 3.90 -2.41 -10.66
N VAL A 163 3.03 -1.75 -9.90
CA VAL A 163 2.03 -2.43 -9.07
C VAL A 163 1.04 -3.22 -9.94
N SER A 164 0.72 -4.43 -9.52
CA SER A 164 -0.26 -5.28 -10.20
C SER A 164 -0.99 -6.20 -9.22
N ALA A 165 -2.18 -6.66 -9.60
CA ALA A 165 -2.89 -7.67 -8.82
C ALA A 165 -2.07 -8.96 -8.69
N ASP A 166 -1.37 -9.37 -9.74
CA ASP A 166 -0.54 -10.58 -9.72
C ASP A 166 0.62 -10.49 -8.73
N ALA A 167 1.23 -9.31 -8.57
CA ALA A 167 2.28 -9.09 -7.56
C ALA A 167 1.73 -9.06 -6.13
N LEU A 168 0.48 -8.61 -5.95
CA LEU A 168 -0.17 -8.52 -4.63
C LEU A 168 -0.81 -9.85 -4.19
N ARG A 169 -1.19 -10.72 -5.13
CA ARG A 169 -1.91 -11.97 -4.84
C ARG A 169 -1.13 -12.91 -3.89
N PRO A 170 0.17 -13.20 -4.11
CA PRO A 170 0.93 -14.05 -3.20
C PRO A 170 0.97 -13.51 -1.77
N ILE A 171 1.01 -12.17 -1.62
CA ILE A 171 1.00 -11.51 -0.30
C ILE A 171 -0.32 -11.78 0.41
N ILE A 172 -1.45 -11.67 -0.29
CA ILE A 172 -2.77 -11.99 0.28
C ILE A 172 -2.86 -13.47 0.66
N GLU A 173 -2.39 -14.35 -0.21
CA GLU A 173 -2.39 -15.80 0.04
C GLU A 173 -1.54 -16.17 1.26
N GLU A 174 -0.41 -15.49 1.48
CA GLU A 174 0.41 -15.64 2.68
C GLU A 174 -0.37 -15.25 3.95
N PHE A 175 -1.06 -14.10 3.95
CA PHE A 175 -1.89 -13.68 5.09
C PHE A 175 -3.09 -14.60 5.38
N GLN A 176 -3.52 -15.41 4.42
CA GLN A 176 -4.59 -16.40 4.62
C GLN A 176 -4.10 -17.70 5.27
N GLN A 177 -2.79 -17.94 5.30
CA GLN A 177 -2.19 -19.13 5.88
C GLN A 177 -1.80 -18.96 7.36
N VAL A 178 -1.83 -17.71 7.86
CA VAL A 178 -1.53 -17.33 9.25
C VAL A 178 -2.79 -17.38 10.09
#